data_AF-A0AAD2FMB0-F1
#
_entry.id   AF-A0AAD2FMB0-F1
#
_cell.length_a   1.000
_cell.length_b   1.000
_cell.length_c   1.000
_cell.angle_alpha   90.00
_cell.angle_beta   90.00
_cell.angle_gamma   90.00
#
_symmetry.space_group_name_H-M   'P 1'
#
loop_
_entity.id
_entity.type
_entity.pdbx_description
1 polymer ?
#
loop_
_entity_poly.entity_id
_entity_poly.type
_entity_poly.pdbx_seq_one_letter_code
_entity_poly.pdbx_strand_id
1 'polypeptide(L)'
;MTNWSSAPWWTAPLPTSVLCATVRPITGSDSVLLTGTGRPFETAPITSPSILQAWQTATELCTDYYGWVLDEIEIQGDEATLVAALLEGRLRVISDGSFKNELRTAAVQLLVKHGGSDRMTIRCQTPGLPHDQSPYRSELIGCGFSPTDAQFDLVSSIQEAILWSSVDWSPQHVYGHLDKSNLFDKLSWWEKRNLEVDGMAVEYRKELEAANHLIAPNPRFFTELAALYVADTKQSCLDPQFIQERVTLPALRLRWRDKGTISAEAKSEIAWDTLGRAMLSLPAGLQRWSTKHCVEWDRRIAAFSAWLDLQLTGPSIKHAILQLLHGVRAPSSPSLRTIPPSVRSAFLAQQVIGYQGLLEGRIALSWLPLQQQHYDKIRCH
;
A
#
# COMPACT_ATOMS: atom_id res chain seq x y z
N MET A 1 0.12 -22.09 -53.45
CA MET A 1 -0.85 -21.62 -52.44
C MET A 1 -1.00 -22.73 -51.41
N THR A 2 -0.37 -22.58 -50.25
CA THR A 2 -0.59 -23.43 -49.08
C THR A 2 -0.47 -22.52 -47.87
N ASN A 3 -1.62 -22.28 -47.22
CA ASN A 3 -1.77 -21.43 -46.05
C ASN A 3 -0.92 -21.96 -44.89
N TRP A 4 0.03 -21.15 -44.42
CA TRP A 4 0.61 -21.33 -43.09
C TRP A 4 -0.29 -20.61 -42.09
N SER A 5 -1.09 -21.37 -41.36
CA SER A 5 -1.79 -20.86 -40.17
C SER A 5 -0.76 -20.57 -39.09
N SER A 6 -0.55 -19.29 -38.79
CA SER A 6 0.37 -18.77 -37.79
C SER A 6 -0.20 -18.93 -36.38
N ALA A 7 -0.10 -20.12 -35.80
CA ALA A 7 -0.12 -20.29 -34.36
C ALA A 7 1.33 -20.33 -33.86
N PRO A 8 1.69 -19.57 -32.81
CA PRO A 8 3.05 -19.63 -32.27
C PRO A 8 3.39 -21.03 -31.75
N TRP A 9 4.61 -21.50 -31.99
CA TRP A 9 5.07 -22.84 -31.60
C TRP A 9 4.97 -23.12 -30.10
N TRP A 10 4.92 -22.09 -29.25
CA TRP A 10 4.72 -22.21 -27.80
C TRP A 10 3.26 -22.47 -27.37
N THR A 11 2.32 -22.48 -28.33
CA THR A 11 0.91 -22.87 -28.12
C THR A 11 0.59 -24.26 -28.68
N ALA A 12 1.55 -24.91 -29.35
CA ALA A 12 1.40 -26.29 -29.81
C ALA A 12 1.58 -27.26 -28.63
N PRO A 13 0.75 -28.32 -28.52
CA PRO A 13 0.94 -29.34 -27.50
C PRO A 13 2.33 -29.99 -27.65
N LEU A 14 3.03 -30.15 -26.53
CA LEU A 14 4.37 -30.75 -26.52
C LEU A 14 4.30 -32.21 -27.00
N PRO A 15 5.30 -32.69 -27.77
CA PRO A 15 5.38 -34.11 -28.15
C PRO A 15 5.40 -35.02 -26.92
N THR A 16 4.72 -36.17 -27.00
CA THR A 16 4.61 -37.14 -25.89
C THR A 16 5.95 -37.78 -25.47
N SER A 17 7.02 -37.54 -26.23
CA SER A 17 8.38 -37.96 -25.90
C SER A 17 9.17 -36.95 -25.06
N VAL A 18 8.59 -35.80 -24.70
CA VAL A 18 9.27 -34.75 -23.92
C VAL A 18 9.23 -35.08 -22.43
N LEU A 19 10.41 -35.15 -21.80
CA LEU A 19 10.57 -35.31 -20.36
C LEU A 19 10.75 -33.94 -19.68
N CYS A 20 10.20 -33.77 -18.48
CA CYS A 20 10.50 -32.62 -17.64
C CYS A 20 11.93 -32.72 -17.11
N ALA A 21 12.62 -31.60 -17.01
CA ALA A 21 14.02 -31.52 -16.60
C ALA A 21 14.17 -30.54 -15.43
N THR A 22 14.86 -30.96 -14.37
CA THR A 22 15.30 -30.04 -13.32
C THR A 22 16.69 -29.52 -13.71
N VAL A 23 16.84 -28.19 -13.74
CA VAL A 23 18.11 -27.56 -14.07
C VAL A 23 18.60 -26.67 -12.93
N ARG A 24 19.92 -26.65 -12.72
CA ARG A 24 20.59 -25.76 -11.78
C ARG A 24 21.50 -24.81 -12.57
N PRO A 25 21.43 -23.48 -12.38
CA PRO A 25 22.35 -22.55 -13.03
C PRO A 25 23.79 -22.77 -12.54
N ILE A 26 24.77 -22.72 -13.44
CA ILE A 26 26.19 -22.75 -13.08
C ILE A 26 26.65 -21.32 -12.86
N THR A 27 27.04 -20.98 -11.63
CA THR A 27 27.40 -19.61 -11.26
C THR A 27 28.58 -19.10 -12.10
N GLY A 28 28.38 -18.00 -12.82
CA GLY A 28 29.41 -17.37 -13.68
C GLY A 28 29.42 -17.83 -15.15
N SER A 29 28.41 -18.56 -15.61
CA SER A 29 28.24 -18.98 -17.00
C SER A 29 26.77 -18.85 -17.43
N ASP A 30 26.51 -18.65 -18.73
CA ASP A 30 25.17 -18.70 -19.33
C ASP A 30 24.66 -20.15 -19.52
N SER A 31 25.32 -21.13 -18.90
CA SER A 31 25.00 -22.55 -18.99
C SER A 31 24.28 -23.06 -17.74
N VAL A 32 23.35 -23.98 -17.94
CA VAL A 32 22.64 -24.69 -16.86
C VAL A 32 23.03 -26.17 -16.80
N LEU A 33 23.15 -26.71 -15.59
CA LEU A 33 23.41 -28.13 -15.36
C LEU A 33 22.08 -28.87 -15.21
N LEU A 34 21.88 -29.94 -15.98
CA LEU A 34 20.76 -30.85 -15.81
C LEU A 34 20.98 -31.70 -14.55
N THR A 35 20.12 -31.55 -13.53
CA THR A 35 20.24 -32.27 -12.26
C THR A 35 19.27 -33.43 -12.10
N GLY A 36 18.31 -33.57 -13.03
CA GLY A 36 17.40 -34.70 -13.06
C GLY A 36 16.40 -34.64 -14.23
N THR A 37 15.80 -35.78 -14.56
CA THR A 37 14.74 -35.90 -15.57
C THR A 37 13.55 -36.65 -14.98
N GLY A 38 12.32 -36.17 -15.23
CA GLY A 38 11.07 -36.80 -14.82
C GLY A 38 10.10 -36.90 -15.98
N ARG A 39 9.14 -37.83 -15.90
CA ARG A 39 7.97 -37.82 -16.80
C ARG A 39 6.97 -36.79 -16.29
N PRO A 40 6.28 -36.04 -17.16
CA PRO A 40 5.07 -35.34 -16.75
C PRO A 40 4.15 -36.37 -16.08
N PHE A 41 3.52 -36.02 -14.96
CA PHE A 41 2.49 -36.87 -14.36
C PHE A 41 1.45 -37.16 -15.46
N GLU A 42 1.28 -38.43 -15.83
CA GLU A 42 0.09 -38.87 -16.55
C GLU A 42 -1.07 -38.70 -15.57
N THR A 43 -1.70 -37.54 -15.59
CA THR A 43 -3.07 -37.45 -15.10
C THR A 43 -3.90 -38.28 -16.07
N ALA A 44 -4.35 -39.45 -15.63
CA ALA A 44 -5.44 -40.12 -16.32
C ALA A 44 -6.56 -39.07 -16.52
N PRO A 45 -7.19 -38.99 -17.71
CA PRO A 45 -8.26 -38.03 -17.92
C PRO A 45 -9.35 -38.33 -16.89
N ILE A 46 -9.52 -37.42 -15.93
CA ILE A 46 -10.55 -37.50 -14.92
C ILE A 46 -11.87 -37.39 -15.67
N THR A 47 -12.58 -38.52 -15.81
CA THR A 47 -13.80 -38.61 -16.62
C THR A 47 -15.01 -37.91 -16.02
N SER A 48 -14.90 -37.37 -14.80
CA SER A 48 -15.92 -36.51 -14.19
C SER A 48 -15.25 -35.44 -13.29
N PRO A 49 -15.51 -34.14 -13.48
CA PRO A 49 -14.96 -33.12 -12.59
C PRO A 49 -15.51 -33.32 -11.16
N SER A 50 -14.61 -33.42 -10.17
CA SER A 50 -14.95 -33.45 -8.75
C SER A 50 -14.31 -32.26 -8.03
N ILE A 51 -15.15 -31.50 -7.33
CA ILE A 51 -14.78 -30.36 -6.48
C ILE A 51 -13.90 -30.86 -5.32
N LEU A 52 -14.25 -32.00 -4.71
CA LEU A 52 -13.45 -32.55 -3.60
C LEU A 52 -12.03 -32.95 -4.05
N GLN A 53 -11.89 -33.59 -5.20
CA GLN A 53 -10.57 -33.94 -5.75
C GLN A 53 -9.78 -32.69 -6.16
N ALA A 54 -10.45 -31.69 -6.73
CA ALA A 54 -9.82 -30.41 -7.07
C ALA A 54 -9.31 -29.68 -5.83
N TRP A 55 -10.09 -29.67 -4.74
CA TRP A 55 -9.66 -29.10 -3.46
C TRP A 55 -8.48 -29.87 -2.86
N GLN A 56 -8.54 -31.20 -2.82
CA GLN A 56 -7.42 -32.03 -2.34
C GLN A 56 -6.14 -31.74 -3.12
N THR A 57 -6.24 -31.69 -4.45
CA THR A 57 -5.11 -31.35 -5.33
C THR A 57 -4.56 -29.95 -5.02
N ALA A 58 -5.44 -28.95 -4.83
CA ALA A 58 -5.02 -27.60 -4.48
C ALA A 58 -4.34 -27.54 -3.10
N THR A 59 -4.84 -28.30 -2.11
CA THR A 59 -4.24 -28.44 -0.78
C THR A 59 -2.86 -29.10 -0.83
N GLU A 60 -2.69 -30.13 -1.66
CA GLU A 60 -1.39 -30.81 -1.85
C GLU A 60 -0.36 -29.94 -2.57
N LEU A 61 -0.81 -29.11 -3.50
CA LEU A 61 0.03 -28.16 -4.24
C LEU A 61 0.29 -26.86 -3.47
N CYS A 62 -0.38 -26.67 -2.32
CA CYS A 62 -0.25 -25.47 -1.51
C CYS A 62 1.17 -25.30 -0.99
N THR A 63 1.76 -24.14 -1.24
CA THR A 63 3.08 -23.76 -0.70
C THR A 63 3.07 -22.27 -0.38
N ASP A 64 4.12 -21.76 0.28
CA ASP A 64 4.34 -20.32 0.47
C ASP A 64 4.28 -19.52 -0.85
N TYR A 65 4.52 -20.18 -1.99
CA TYR A 65 4.45 -19.61 -3.33
C TYR A 65 3.12 -19.90 -4.06
N TYR A 66 2.48 -21.03 -3.75
CA TYR A 66 1.23 -21.49 -4.36
C TYR A 66 0.08 -21.44 -3.34
N GLY A 67 -0.50 -20.25 -3.19
CA GLY A 67 -1.92 -20.03 -2.88
C GLY A 67 -2.51 -20.52 -1.55
N TRP A 68 -3.30 -19.67 -0.88
CA TRP A 68 -4.20 -20.06 0.20
C TRP A 68 -5.29 -21.02 -0.30
N VAL A 69 -5.58 -22.06 0.49
CA VAL A 69 -6.67 -23.02 0.26
C VAL A 69 -7.62 -23.00 1.45
N LEU A 70 -8.87 -23.39 1.21
CA LEU A 70 -9.90 -23.51 2.22
C LEU A 70 -9.57 -24.62 3.22
N ASP A 71 -9.81 -24.39 4.51
CA ASP A 71 -9.43 -25.33 5.57
C ASP A 71 -10.27 -26.60 5.54
N GLU A 72 -11.59 -26.45 5.35
CA GLU A 72 -12.52 -27.58 5.34
C GLU A 72 -13.63 -27.41 4.31
N ILE A 73 -13.95 -28.52 3.64
CA ILE A 73 -15.07 -28.65 2.72
C ILE A 73 -15.87 -29.90 3.09
N GLU A 74 -17.17 -29.71 3.30
CA GLU A 74 -18.13 -30.80 3.52
C GLU A 74 -19.21 -30.74 2.43
N ILE A 75 -19.38 -31.84 1.69
CA ILE A 75 -20.45 -31.99 0.70
C ILE A 75 -21.49 -32.94 1.28
N GLN A 76 -22.70 -32.43 1.49
CA GLN A 76 -23.86 -33.21 1.88
C GLN A 76 -24.74 -33.39 0.64
N GLY A 77 -24.98 -34.65 0.23
CA GLY A 77 -25.75 -34.96 -0.96
C GLY A 77 -24.89 -35.23 -2.20
N ASP A 78 -25.41 -34.95 -3.39
CA ASP A 78 -24.72 -35.20 -4.66
C ASP A 78 -23.99 -33.95 -5.20
N GLU A 79 -22.67 -34.10 -5.38
CA GLU A 79 -21.80 -33.09 -5.98
C GLU A 79 -22.23 -32.75 -7.43
N ALA A 80 -22.71 -33.74 -8.19
CA ALA A 80 -23.14 -33.53 -9.57
C ALA A 80 -24.33 -32.57 -9.66
N THR A 81 -25.23 -32.59 -8.68
CA THR A 81 -26.35 -31.64 -8.58
C THR A 81 -25.86 -30.21 -8.42
N LEU A 82 -24.83 -29.99 -7.59
CA LEU A 82 -24.25 -28.67 -7.36
C LEU A 82 -23.51 -28.15 -8.60
N VAL A 83 -22.74 -29.02 -9.27
CA VAL A 83 -22.05 -28.69 -10.53
C VAL A 83 -23.06 -28.35 -11.63
N ALA A 84 -24.12 -29.14 -11.78
CA ALA A 84 -25.18 -28.85 -12.74
C ALA A 84 -25.90 -27.53 -12.41
N ALA A 85 -26.18 -27.27 -11.13
CA ALA A 85 -26.79 -26.03 -10.71
C ALA A 85 -25.91 -24.79 -10.95
N LEU A 86 -24.57 -24.93 -10.85
CA LEU A 86 -23.62 -23.89 -11.23
C LEU A 86 -23.72 -23.58 -12.73
N LEU A 87 -23.64 -24.62 -13.57
CA LEU A 87 -23.70 -24.49 -15.03
C LEU A 87 -25.04 -23.92 -15.52
N GLU A 88 -26.12 -24.18 -14.79
CA GLU A 88 -27.47 -23.67 -15.10
C GLU A 88 -27.80 -22.32 -14.43
N GLY A 89 -26.87 -21.70 -13.69
CA GLY A 89 -27.10 -20.41 -13.01
C GLY A 89 -28.09 -20.47 -11.84
N ARG A 90 -28.36 -21.67 -11.31
CA ARG A 90 -29.31 -21.91 -10.21
C ARG A 90 -28.63 -21.97 -8.84
N LEU A 91 -27.30 -22.05 -8.79
CA LEU A 91 -26.54 -22.09 -7.55
C LEU A 91 -26.73 -20.80 -6.74
N ARG A 92 -26.81 -20.95 -5.42
CA ARG A 92 -26.87 -19.85 -4.47
C ARG A 92 -25.72 -20.03 -3.48
N VAL A 93 -24.99 -18.94 -3.24
CA VAL A 93 -23.85 -18.88 -2.33
C VAL A 93 -24.21 -17.92 -1.21
N ILE A 94 -24.03 -18.35 0.04
CA ILE A 94 -24.21 -17.55 1.24
C ILE A 94 -22.92 -17.62 2.04
N SER A 95 -22.41 -16.48 2.48
CA SER A 95 -21.19 -16.38 3.28
C SER A 95 -21.42 -15.46 4.47
N ASP A 96 -20.82 -15.79 5.61
CA ASP A 96 -20.76 -14.89 6.75
C ASP A 96 -19.48 -15.13 7.56
N GLY A 97 -19.08 -14.15 8.36
CA GLY A 97 -17.84 -14.13 9.10
C GLY A 97 -18.05 -13.89 10.60
N SER A 98 -17.30 -14.59 11.44
CA SER A 98 -17.29 -14.38 12.89
C SER A 98 -15.94 -13.82 13.34
N PHE A 99 -15.99 -12.86 14.27
CA PHE A 99 -14.81 -12.30 14.92
C PHE A 99 -14.99 -12.17 16.44
N LYS A 100 -14.06 -12.77 17.20
CA LYS A 100 -13.93 -12.53 18.64
C LYS A 100 -12.53 -12.93 19.11
N ASN A 101 -11.98 -12.22 20.10
CA ASN A 101 -10.70 -12.57 20.75
C ASN A 101 -9.55 -12.77 19.75
N GLU A 102 -9.41 -11.88 18.76
CA GLU A 102 -8.39 -11.95 17.70
C GLU A 102 -8.53 -13.13 16.72
N LEU A 103 -9.48 -14.05 16.95
CA LEU A 103 -9.74 -15.21 16.10
C LEU A 103 -10.86 -14.93 15.10
N ARG A 104 -10.59 -15.25 13.83
CA ARG A 104 -11.51 -15.02 12.71
C ARG A 104 -11.80 -16.28 11.94
N THR A 105 -13.07 -16.45 11.66
CA THR A 105 -13.56 -17.56 10.87
C THR A 105 -14.59 -17.04 9.90
N ALA A 106 -14.70 -17.72 8.78
CA ALA A 106 -15.80 -17.55 7.86
C ALA A 106 -16.37 -18.92 7.54
N ALA A 107 -17.65 -18.91 7.21
CA ALA A 107 -18.31 -20.06 6.64
C ALA A 107 -18.95 -19.63 5.32
N VAL A 108 -19.02 -20.58 4.38
CA VAL A 108 -19.71 -20.41 3.10
C VAL A 108 -20.57 -21.63 2.85
N GLN A 109 -21.78 -21.41 2.36
CA GLN A 109 -22.69 -22.47 1.97
C GLN A 109 -23.12 -22.28 0.52
N LEU A 110 -22.94 -23.32 -0.30
CA LEU A 110 -23.38 -23.38 -1.69
C LEU A 110 -24.52 -24.40 -1.79
N LEU A 111 -25.68 -23.96 -2.29
CA LEU A 111 -26.86 -24.82 -2.40
C LEU A 111 -27.83 -24.36 -3.49
N VAL A 112 -28.86 -25.19 -3.73
CA VAL A 112 -29.95 -24.89 -4.66
C VAL A 112 -31.23 -24.59 -3.87
N LYS A 113 -31.87 -23.45 -4.13
CA LYS A 113 -33.06 -22.98 -3.39
C LYS A 113 -34.23 -23.99 -3.34
N HIS A 114 -34.37 -24.80 -4.38
CA HIS A 114 -35.46 -25.79 -4.53
C HIS A 114 -34.96 -27.21 -4.85
N GLY A 115 -33.69 -27.51 -4.53
CA GLY A 115 -33.00 -28.72 -5.02
C GLY A 115 -32.79 -29.86 -4.02
N GLY A 116 -33.51 -29.91 -2.90
CA GLY A 116 -33.33 -30.97 -1.88
C GLY A 116 -32.35 -30.58 -0.77
N SER A 117 -31.77 -31.57 -0.08
CA SER A 117 -30.83 -31.37 1.02
C SER A 117 -29.41 -31.04 0.56
N ASP A 118 -29.13 -31.15 -0.74
CA ASP A 118 -27.80 -31.05 -1.33
C ASP A 118 -27.16 -29.68 -1.09
N ARG A 119 -25.98 -29.68 -0.46
CA ARG A 119 -25.22 -28.47 -0.14
C ARG A 119 -23.74 -28.78 0.03
N MET A 120 -22.93 -27.77 -0.25
CA MET A 120 -21.52 -27.75 0.08
C MET A 120 -21.30 -26.67 1.15
N THR A 121 -20.72 -27.06 2.27
CA THR A 121 -20.33 -26.17 3.36
C THR A 121 -18.83 -26.05 3.38
N ILE A 122 -18.35 -24.83 3.57
CA ILE A 122 -16.93 -24.50 3.61
C ILE A 122 -16.70 -23.73 4.90
N ARG A 123 -15.65 -24.09 5.64
CA ARG A 123 -15.22 -23.38 6.84
C ARG A 123 -13.75 -23.03 6.69
N CYS A 124 -13.38 -21.82 7.06
CA CYS A 124 -11.99 -21.40 7.00
C CYS A 124 -11.65 -20.27 7.97
N GLN A 125 -10.39 -20.21 8.36
CA GLN A 125 -9.79 -19.11 9.09
C GLN A 125 -9.40 -18.01 8.10
N THR A 126 -9.75 -16.76 8.40
CA THR A 126 -9.49 -15.64 7.50
C THR A 126 -7.99 -15.30 7.50
N PRO A 127 -7.28 -15.37 6.35
CA PRO A 127 -5.85 -15.05 6.29
C PRO A 127 -5.56 -13.59 6.62
N GLY A 128 -4.41 -13.31 7.21
CA GLY A 128 -3.94 -11.94 7.46
C GLY A 128 -3.06 -11.73 8.69
N LEU A 129 -2.36 -10.60 8.75
CA LEU A 129 -1.57 -10.22 9.93
C LEU A 129 -2.47 -9.90 11.12
N PRO A 130 -2.13 -10.29 12.37
CA PRO A 130 -2.99 -10.15 13.55
C PRO A 130 -3.55 -8.75 13.80
N HIS A 131 -2.84 -7.69 13.43
CA HIS A 131 -3.27 -6.29 13.61
C HIS A 131 -4.16 -5.76 12.48
N ASP A 132 -4.16 -6.41 11.31
CA ASP A 132 -5.00 -6.05 10.16
C ASP A 132 -6.36 -6.78 10.18
N GLN A 133 -6.56 -7.56 11.21
CA GLN A 133 -7.74 -8.36 11.42
C GLN A 133 -8.91 -7.38 11.77
N SER A 134 -10.04 -7.41 11.03
CA SER A 134 -11.30 -6.69 11.37
C SER A 134 -12.59 -7.49 11.07
N PRO A 135 -13.76 -7.22 11.72
CA PRO A 135 -15.02 -7.90 11.40
C PRO A 135 -15.33 -7.86 9.91
N TYR A 136 -15.11 -6.69 9.30
CA TYR A 136 -15.24 -6.47 7.86
C TYR A 136 -14.32 -7.40 7.04
N ARG A 137 -13.13 -7.75 7.54
CA ARG A 137 -12.22 -8.71 6.87
C ARG A 137 -12.77 -10.14 6.88
N SER A 138 -13.42 -10.56 7.97
CA SER A 138 -14.07 -11.87 8.05
C SER A 138 -15.24 -11.99 7.08
N GLU A 139 -16.03 -10.91 6.91
CA GLU A 139 -17.16 -10.86 5.97
C GLU A 139 -16.69 -10.87 4.51
N LEU A 140 -15.59 -10.16 4.21
CA LEU A 140 -15.10 -9.95 2.85
C LEU A 140 -14.67 -11.21 2.13
N ILE A 141 -14.22 -12.26 2.82
CA ILE A 141 -13.78 -13.49 2.16
C ILE A 141 -14.88 -14.15 1.32
N GLY A 142 -16.14 -13.74 1.52
CA GLY A 142 -17.29 -14.17 0.73
C GLY A 142 -17.93 -13.14 -0.23
N CYS A 143 -17.41 -11.92 -0.37
CA CYS A 143 -18.04 -10.89 -1.23
C CYS A 143 -17.05 -9.89 -1.88
N GLY A 144 -17.33 -9.47 -3.11
CA GLY A 144 -16.51 -8.55 -3.90
C GLY A 144 -16.78 -7.06 -3.64
N PHE A 145 -15.71 -6.30 -3.36
CA PHE A 145 -15.75 -4.85 -3.16
C PHE A 145 -14.59 -4.15 -3.89
N SER A 146 -14.53 -2.82 -3.87
CA SER A 146 -13.39 -2.02 -4.38
C SER A 146 -12.20 -2.12 -3.41
N PRO A 147 -10.94 -2.23 -3.87
CA PRO A 147 -9.80 -2.37 -2.97
C PRO A 147 -9.68 -1.12 -2.11
N THR A 148 -9.87 -1.29 -0.81
CA THR A 148 -9.55 -0.28 0.20
C THR A 148 -8.22 -0.64 0.84
N ASP A 149 -7.53 0.36 1.40
CA ASP A 149 -6.21 0.20 2.02
C ASP A 149 -6.18 -0.89 3.11
N ALA A 150 -7.31 -1.14 3.78
CA ALA A 150 -7.40 -2.03 4.93
C ALA A 150 -7.40 -3.55 4.59
N GLN A 151 -7.91 -3.96 3.43
CA GLN A 151 -7.97 -5.37 3.01
C GLN A 151 -7.57 -5.53 1.53
N PHE A 152 -6.49 -4.88 1.14
CA PHE A 152 -6.02 -4.83 -0.23
C PHE A 152 -5.84 -6.23 -0.84
N ASP A 153 -5.24 -7.16 -0.10
CA ASP A 153 -4.93 -8.52 -0.56
C ASP A 153 -6.18 -9.33 -0.90
N LEU A 154 -7.16 -9.38 0.01
CA LEU A 154 -8.41 -10.10 -0.14
C LEU A 154 -9.27 -9.49 -1.24
N VAL A 155 -9.43 -8.17 -1.23
CA VAL A 155 -10.35 -7.51 -2.17
C VAL A 155 -9.82 -7.58 -3.59
N SER A 156 -8.52 -7.36 -3.81
CA SER A 156 -7.92 -7.53 -5.14
C SER A 156 -8.03 -8.97 -5.64
N SER A 157 -7.79 -9.95 -4.76
CA SER A 157 -7.89 -11.37 -5.10
C SER A 157 -9.31 -11.80 -5.48
N ILE A 158 -10.34 -11.30 -4.77
CA ILE A 158 -11.74 -11.60 -5.07
C ILE A 158 -12.18 -10.94 -6.38
N GLN A 159 -11.79 -9.68 -6.60
CA GLN A 159 -12.09 -9.00 -7.86
C GLN A 159 -11.51 -9.74 -9.05
N GLU A 160 -10.26 -10.17 -8.97
CA GLU A 160 -9.63 -10.98 -10.00
C GLU A 160 -10.33 -12.33 -10.17
N ALA A 161 -10.68 -13.02 -9.08
CA ALA A 161 -11.43 -14.27 -9.17
C ALA A 161 -12.77 -14.09 -9.89
N ILE A 162 -13.49 -12.99 -9.66
CA ILE A 162 -14.73 -12.65 -10.36
C ILE A 162 -14.45 -12.32 -11.83
N LEU A 163 -13.42 -11.52 -12.13
CA LEU A 163 -13.06 -11.11 -13.49
C LEU A 163 -12.66 -12.30 -14.39
N TRP A 164 -11.91 -13.26 -13.84
CA TRP A 164 -11.47 -14.46 -14.55
C TRP A 164 -12.50 -15.60 -14.52
N SER A 165 -13.54 -15.47 -13.69
CA SER A 165 -14.63 -16.44 -13.65
C SER A 165 -15.44 -16.37 -14.94
N SER A 166 -15.75 -17.53 -15.50
CA SER A 166 -16.71 -17.64 -16.62
C SER A 166 -18.18 -17.64 -16.15
N VAL A 167 -18.43 -17.35 -14.87
CA VAL A 167 -19.74 -17.37 -14.23
C VAL A 167 -20.23 -15.94 -14.00
N ASP A 168 -21.51 -15.69 -14.26
CA ASP A 168 -22.14 -14.41 -13.95
C ASP A 168 -22.46 -14.30 -12.45
N TRP A 169 -21.92 -13.27 -11.79
CA TRP A 169 -22.11 -13.03 -10.36
C TRP A 169 -23.15 -11.92 -10.12
N SER A 170 -24.14 -12.19 -9.25
CA SER A 170 -25.15 -11.22 -8.82
C SER A 170 -25.13 -11.07 -7.30
N PRO A 171 -24.35 -10.11 -6.74
CA PRO A 171 -24.23 -9.95 -5.30
C PRO A 171 -25.51 -9.35 -4.69
N GLN A 172 -25.88 -9.82 -3.51
CA GLN A 172 -26.95 -9.27 -2.69
C GLN A 172 -26.51 -9.22 -1.22
N HIS A 173 -26.60 -8.06 -0.60
CA HIS A 173 -26.33 -7.91 0.83
C HIS A 173 -27.54 -8.33 1.66
N VAL A 174 -27.29 -9.10 2.72
CA VAL A 174 -28.26 -9.54 3.72
C VAL A 174 -27.77 -9.05 5.07
N TYR A 175 -28.63 -8.37 5.84
CA TYR A 175 -28.23 -7.84 7.14
C TYR A 175 -28.11 -8.97 8.18
N GLY A 176 -27.04 -8.94 8.96
CA GLY A 176 -26.80 -9.87 10.06
C GLY A 176 -27.65 -9.61 11.31
N HIS A 177 -27.69 -10.59 12.21
CA HIS A 177 -28.32 -10.53 13.55
C HIS A 177 -29.81 -10.13 13.60
N LEU A 178 -30.56 -10.40 12.54
CA LEU A 178 -31.99 -10.07 12.47
C LEU A 178 -32.86 -10.93 13.40
N ASP A 179 -32.33 -12.06 13.88
CA ASP A 179 -32.92 -12.94 14.90
C ASP A 179 -33.10 -12.26 16.26
N LYS A 180 -32.31 -11.23 16.57
CA LYS A 180 -32.43 -10.45 17.81
C LYS A 180 -33.67 -9.54 17.81
N SER A 181 -34.14 -9.16 16.63
CA SER A 181 -35.25 -8.21 16.44
C SER A 181 -36.52 -8.85 15.90
N ASN A 182 -36.44 -10.02 15.24
CA ASN A 182 -37.55 -10.65 14.54
C ASN A 182 -37.70 -12.12 14.91
N LEU A 183 -38.94 -12.61 14.93
CA LEU A 183 -39.22 -14.05 15.03
C LEU A 183 -38.70 -14.77 13.78
N PHE A 184 -38.03 -15.91 13.97
CA PHE A 184 -37.40 -16.70 12.91
C PHE A 184 -38.34 -16.99 11.72
N ASP A 185 -39.62 -17.29 11.99
CA ASP A 185 -40.59 -17.60 10.93
C ASP A 185 -40.85 -16.44 9.98
N LYS A 186 -40.65 -15.20 10.44
CA LYS A 186 -40.82 -13.99 9.62
C LYS A 186 -39.61 -13.66 8.76
N LEU A 187 -38.49 -14.34 8.97
CA LEU A 187 -37.27 -14.13 8.18
C LEU A 187 -37.44 -14.72 6.78
N SER A 188 -36.93 -13.98 5.80
CA SER A 188 -36.81 -14.42 4.42
C SER A 188 -35.89 -15.64 4.31
N TRP A 189 -35.96 -16.31 3.16
CA TRP A 189 -35.09 -17.46 2.89
C TRP A 189 -33.60 -17.11 3.00
N TRP A 190 -33.21 -15.91 2.54
CA TRP A 190 -31.83 -15.43 2.61
C TRP A 190 -31.37 -15.17 4.04
N GLU A 191 -32.20 -14.51 4.84
CA GLU A 191 -31.89 -14.18 6.24
C GLU A 191 -31.74 -15.44 7.09
N LYS A 192 -32.59 -16.46 6.87
CA LYS A 192 -32.46 -17.76 7.54
C LYS A 192 -31.14 -18.46 7.22
N ARG A 193 -30.72 -18.46 5.95
CA ARG A 193 -29.43 -19.03 5.54
C ARG A 193 -28.24 -18.24 6.09
N ASN A 194 -28.35 -16.91 6.17
CA ASN A 194 -27.32 -16.08 6.77
C ASN A 194 -27.09 -16.46 8.25
N LEU A 195 -28.16 -16.65 9.03
CA LEU A 195 -28.06 -17.09 10.42
C LEU A 195 -27.40 -18.46 10.58
N GLU A 196 -27.66 -19.39 9.66
CA GLU A 196 -27.01 -20.71 9.68
C GLU A 196 -25.49 -20.57 9.46
N VAL A 197 -25.08 -19.76 8.48
CA VAL A 197 -23.67 -19.55 8.16
C VAL A 197 -22.94 -18.76 9.25
N ASP A 198 -23.60 -17.76 9.86
CA ASP A 198 -23.10 -17.06 11.07
C ASP A 198 -22.85 -18.05 12.22
N GLY A 199 -23.82 -18.94 12.47
CA GLY A 199 -23.70 -20.00 13.47
C GLY A 199 -22.50 -20.92 13.21
N MET A 200 -22.33 -21.38 11.96
CA MET A 200 -21.21 -22.22 11.55
C MET A 200 -19.86 -21.52 11.73
N ALA A 201 -19.76 -20.24 11.37
CA ALA A 201 -18.55 -19.46 11.57
C ALA A 201 -18.22 -19.33 13.08
N VAL A 202 -19.23 -19.08 13.92
CA VAL A 202 -19.07 -19.01 15.38
C VAL A 202 -18.63 -20.35 15.98
N GLU A 203 -19.18 -21.46 15.51
CA GLU A 203 -18.80 -22.81 15.95
C GLU A 203 -17.35 -23.13 15.58
N TYR A 204 -16.95 -22.89 14.33
CA TYR A 204 -15.57 -23.10 13.89
C TYR A 204 -14.57 -22.26 14.69
N ARG A 205 -14.95 -21.01 15.05
CA ARG A 205 -14.11 -20.17 15.90
C ARG A 205 -13.87 -20.81 17.27
N LYS A 206 -14.92 -21.38 17.88
CA LYS A 206 -14.81 -22.07 19.18
C LYS A 206 -13.95 -23.33 19.07
N GLU A 207 -14.04 -24.06 17.96
CA GLU A 207 -13.20 -25.23 17.70
C GLU A 207 -11.72 -24.84 17.62
N LEU A 208 -11.38 -23.78 16.88
CA LEU A 208 -10.01 -23.26 16.80
C LEU A 208 -9.50 -22.71 18.14
N GLU A 209 -10.35 -22.02 18.91
CA GLU A 209 -10.05 -21.58 20.29
C GLU A 209 -9.74 -22.79 21.19
N ALA A 210 -10.54 -23.86 21.11
CA ALA A 210 -10.33 -25.08 21.89
C ALA A 210 -9.06 -25.85 21.47
N ALA A 211 -8.71 -25.80 20.18
CA ALA A 211 -7.48 -26.38 19.63
C ALA A 211 -6.23 -25.48 19.81
N ASN A 212 -6.38 -24.28 20.38
CA ASN A 212 -5.31 -23.28 20.54
C ASN A 212 -4.67 -22.84 19.20
N HIS A 213 -5.44 -22.86 18.11
CA HIS A 213 -5.03 -22.39 16.78
C HIS A 213 -5.38 -20.90 16.61
N LEU A 214 -4.71 -20.05 17.39
CA LEU A 214 -5.08 -18.64 17.55
C LEU A 214 -4.57 -17.70 16.45
N ILE A 215 -3.53 -18.11 15.72
CA ILE A 215 -2.87 -17.29 14.71
C ILE A 215 -3.23 -17.80 13.33
N ALA A 216 -3.88 -16.96 12.53
CA ALA A 216 -4.19 -17.27 11.14
C ALA A 216 -2.94 -17.21 10.26
N PRO A 217 -2.84 -18.09 9.25
CA PRO A 217 -1.77 -18.00 8.26
C PRO A 217 -1.97 -16.77 7.37
N ASN A 218 -0.90 -16.25 6.76
CA ASN A 218 -0.98 -15.14 5.79
C ASN A 218 -0.26 -15.45 4.46
N PRO A 219 -0.64 -16.53 3.74
CA PRO A 219 -0.07 -16.86 2.45
C PRO A 219 -0.60 -15.95 1.35
N ARG A 220 -0.03 -16.04 0.14
CA ARG A 220 -0.61 -15.40 -1.04
C ARG A 220 -1.93 -16.06 -1.43
N PHE A 221 -2.85 -15.32 -2.02
CA PHE A 221 -4.02 -15.95 -2.66
C PHE A 221 -3.66 -16.44 -4.07
N PHE A 222 -4.36 -17.46 -4.57
CA PHE A 222 -4.13 -17.97 -5.94
C PHE A 222 -4.36 -16.91 -7.02
N THR A 223 -5.32 -16.02 -6.80
CA THR A 223 -5.71 -14.96 -7.73
C THR A 223 -5.06 -13.61 -7.43
N GLU A 224 -4.09 -13.58 -6.51
CA GLU A 224 -3.36 -12.36 -6.18
C GLU A 224 -2.34 -12.02 -7.28
N LEU A 225 -2.62 -11.00 -8.10
CA LEU A 225 -1.72 -10.57 -9.19
C LEU A 225 -0.35 -10.13 -8.70
N ALA A 226 -0.31 -9.43 -7.56
CA ALA A 226 0.90 -8.92 -6.95
C ALA A 226 0.72 -8.83 -5.43
N ALA A 227 1.69 -9.37 -4.70
CA ALA A 227 1.75 -9.32 -3.25
C ALA A 227 2.87 -8.37 -2.80
N LEU A 228 2.58 -7.51 -1.84
CA LEU A 228 3.59 -6.64 -1.23
C LEU A 228 4.25 -7.36 -0.06
N TYR A 229 5.58 -7.42 -0.06
CA TYR A 229 6.36 -7.94 1.05
C TYR A 229 7.19 -6.83 1.68
N VAL A 230 7.15 -6.73 3.01
CA VAL A 230 8.04 -5.86 3.78
C VAL A 230 8.81 -6.74 4.75
N ALA A 231 10.13 -6.80 4.57
CA ALA A 231 11.02 -7.67 5.35
C ALA A 231 10.51 -9.13 5.41
N ASP A 232 10.29 -9.72 4.23
CA ASP A 232 9.80 -11.09 4.02
C ASP A 232 8.41 -11.41 4.59
N THR A 233 7.72 -10.41 5.14
CA THR A 233 6.35 -10.55 5.62
C THR A 233 5.38 -10.01 4.57
N LYS A 234 4.48 -10.88 4.09
CA LYS A 234 3.37 -10.45 3.20
C LYS A 234 2.51 -9.43 3.94
N GLN A 235 2.28 -8.28 3.31
CA GLN A 235 1.40 -7.26 3.82
C GLN A 235 -0.03 -7.55 3.37
N SER A 236 -0.95 -7.63 4.32
CA SER A 236 -2.37 -7.78 4.01
C SER A 236 -3.10 -6.46 3.78
N CYS A 237 -2.57 -5.38 4.34
CA CYS A 237 -3.03 -4.01 4.11
C CYS A 237 -1.98 -3.20 3.34
N LEU A 238 -2.43 -2.15 2.66
CA LEU A 238 -1.55 -1.11 2.14
C LEU A 238 -1.58 0.06 3.12
N ASP A 239 -0.70 0.05 4.13
CA ASP A 239 -0.47 1.21 4.98
C ASP A 239 0.54 2.16 4.30
N PRO A 240 0.09 3.30 3.73
CA PRO A 240 0.99 4.19 3.00
C PRO A 240 2.05 4.81 3.91
N GLN A 241 1.73 5.03 5.19
CA GLN A 241 2.68 5.58 6.15
C GLN A 241 3.76 4.56 6.49
N PHE A 242 3.38 3.32 6.81
CA PHE A 242 4.33 2.25 7.08
C PHE A 242 5.24 1.97 5.88
N ILE A 243 4.66 1.92 4.66
CA ILE A 243 5.42 1.77 3.41
C ILE A 243 6.38 2.95 3.23
N GLN A 244 5.91 4.18 3.40
CA GLN A 244 6.76 5.37 3.29
C GLN A 244 7.90 5.35 4.30
N GLU A 245 7.64 4.98 5.56
CA GLU A 245 8.63 4.89 6.63
C GLU A 245 9.69 3.81 6.39
N ARG A 246 9.31 2.66 5.84
CA ARG A 246 10.23 1.54 5.60
C ARG A 246 10.98 1.64 4.27
N VAL A 247 10.32 2.13 3.22
CA VAL A 247 10.86 2.14 1.85
C VAL A 247 11.46 3.49 1.48
N THR A 248 10.71 4.58 1.70
CA THR A 248 11.08 5.91 1.18
C THR A 248 11.95 6.70 2.15
N LEU A 249 11.60 6.68 3.44
CA LEU A 249 12.24 7.48 4.47
C LEU A 249 13.74 7.20 4.65
N PRO A 250 14.24 5.95 4.54
CA PRO A 250 15.68 5.69 4.62
C PRO A 250 16.47 6.42 3.51
N ALA A 251 16.01 6.33 2.27
CA ALA A 251 16.63 7.02 1.13
C ALA A 251 16.54 8.55 1.26
N LEU A 252 15.40 9.05 1.74
CA LEU A 252 15.19 10.48 1.97
C LEU A 252 16.15 11.02 3.05
N ARG A 253 16.35 10.27 4.13
CA ARG A 253 17.28 10.62 5.22
C ARG A 253 18.74 10.67 4.74
N LEU A 254 19.16 9.70 3.92
CA LEU A 254 20.49 9.72 3.30
C LEU A 254 20.68 10.98 2.46
N ARG A 255 19.69 11.32 1.63
CA ARG A 255 19.71 12.53 0.80
C ARG A 255 19.80 13.82 1.63
N TRP A 256 19.08 13.93 2.76
CA TRP A 256 19.16 15.11 3.63
C TRP A 256 20.53 15.29 4.28
N ARG A 257 21.16 14.18 4.67
CA ARG A 257 22.54 14.17 5.15
C ARG A 257 23.51 14.63 4.06
N ASP A 258 23.41 14.04 2.87
CA ASP A 258 24.34 14.31 1.77
C ASP A 258 24.24 15.77 1.26
N LYS A 259 23.06 16.39 1.39
CA LYS A 259 22.85 17.81 1.07
C LYS A 259 23.17 18.77 2.22
N GLY A 260 23.65 18.27 3.37
CA GLY A 260 23.93 19.09 4.55
C GLY A 260 22.70 19.80 5.13
N THR A 261 21.49 19.33 4.81
CA THR A 261 20.23 19.96 5.25
C THR A 261 19.92 19.62 6.70
N ILE A 262 20.26 18.41 7.15
CA ILE A 262 20.14 17.95 8.54
C ILE A 262 21.41 17.15 8.84
N SER A 263 22.14 17.51 9.90
CA SER A 263 23.32 16.77 10.33
C SER A 263 22.94 15.42 10.96
N ALA A 264 23.88 14.48 11.06
CA ALA A 264 23.61 13.18 11.64
C ALA A 264 23.22 13.28 13.14
N GLU A 265 23.79 14.26 13.84
CA GLU A 265 23.58 14.56 15.26
C GLU A 265 22.22 15.22 15.48
N ALA A 266 21.76 16.08 14.57
CA ALA A 266 20.45 16.71 14.65
C ALA A 266 19.28 15.70 14.53
N LYS A 267 19.53 14.51 13.94
CA LYS A 267 18.49 13.51 13.67
C LYS A 267 17.79 13.01 14.95
N SER A 268 18.53 12.82 16.04
CA SER A 268 17.99 12.36 17.33
C SER A 268 17.35 13.48 18.14
N GLU A 269 17.76 14.72 17.89
CA GLU A 269 17.27 15.90 18.61
C GLU A 269 15.94 16.43 18.05
N ILE A 270 15.61 16.09 16.81
CA ILE A 270 14.35 16.52 16.19
C ILE A 270 13.20 15.67 16.75
N ALA A 271 12.25 16.34 17.42
CA ALA A 271 10.98 15.76 17.84
C ALA A 271 10.05 15.51 16.64
N TRP A 272 10.37 14.48 15.85
CA TRP A 272 9.69 14.13 14.60
C TRP A 272 8.18 13.95 14.76
N ASP A 273 7.71 13.35 15.85
CA ASP A 273 6.28 13.14 16.10
C ASP A 273 5.53 14.44 16.34
N THR A 274 6.15 15.36 17.08
CA THR A 274 5.58 16.69 17.34
C THR A 274 5.55 17.52 16.07
N LEU A 275 6.62 17.45 15.26
CA LEU A 275 6.67 18.10 13.95
C LEU A 275 5.63 17.51 13.00
N GLY A 276 5.46 16.19 12.97
CA GLY A 276 4.46 15.49 12.17
C GLY A 276 3.04 15.91 12.54
N ARG A 277 2.70 15.93 13.84
CA ARG A 277 1.40 16.43 14.33
C ARG A 277 1.16 17.88 13.96
N ALA A 278 2.17 18.74 14.10
CA ALA A 278 2.08 20.16 13.72
C ALA A 278 1.94 20.36 12.21
N MET A 279 2.54 19.50 11.38
CA MET A 279 2.35 19.52 9.93
C MET A 279 0.95 19.03 9.56
N LEU A 280 0.46 17.95 10.17
CA LEU A 280 -0.88 17.41 9.90
C LEU A 280 -2.01 18.37 10.33
N SER A 281 -1.78 19.22 11.32
CA SER A 281 -2.76 20.24 11.73
C SER A 281 -2.86 21.42 10.74
N LEU A 282 -1.92 21.56 9.80
CA LEU A 282 -2.02 22.56 8.74
C LEU A 282 -2.97 22.08 7.63
N PRO A 283 -3.73 22.99 6.99
CA PRO A 283 -4.43 22.69 5.74
C PRO A 283 -3.47 22.15 4.66
N ALA A 284 -3.91 21.21 3.82
CA ALA A 284 -3.07 20.52 2.83
C ALA A 284 -2.32 21.45 1.84
N GLY A 285 -2.87 22.64 1.58
CA GLY A 285 -2.19 23.68 0.80
C GLY A 285 -1.00 24.28 1.55
N LEU A 286 -1.16 24.56 2.85
CA LEU A 286 -0.12 25.10 3.72
C LEU A 286 0.95 24.05 4.07
N GLN A 287 0.58 22.77 4.20
CA GLN A 287 1.56 21.68 4.35
C GLN A 287 2.54 21.66 3.17
N ARG A 288 2.01 21.63 1.93
CA ARG A 288 2.81 21.66 0.70
C ARG A 288 3.60 22.96 0.55
N TRP A 289 2.99 24.08 0.94
CA TRP A 289 3.59 25.41 0.86
C TRP A 289 4.77 25.56 1.82
N SER A 290 4.66 25.11 3.08
CA SER A 290 5.72 25.18 4.10
C SER A 290 7.00 24.47 3.66
N THR A 291 6.89 23.24 3.13
CA THR A 291 8.04 22.48 2.63
C THR A 291 8.66 23.13 1.39
N LYS A 292 7.83 23.67 0.49
CA LYS A 292 8.28 24.34 -0.75
C LYS A 292 8.95 25.69 -0.46
N HIS A 293 8.44 26.47 0.49
CA HIS A 293 8.93 27.83 0.78
C HIS A 293 10.24 27.87 1.55
N CYS A 294 10.57 26.87 2.38
CA CYS A 294 11.90 26.82 3.01
C CYS A 294 13.00 26.68 1.97
N VAL A 295 12.88 25.70 1.07
CA VAL A 295 13.85 25.46 0.00
C VAL A 295 13.88 26.60 -1.02
N GLU A 296 12.71 27.15 -1.39
CA GLU A 296 12.63 28.24 -2.38
C GLU A 296 13.18 29.56 -1.83
N TRP A 297 12.99 29.86 -0.55
CA TRP A 297 13.55 31.06 0.07
C TRP A 297 15.07 31.03 0.04
N ASP A 298 15.69 29.95 0.51
CA ASP A 298 17.16 29.83 0.53
C ASP A 298 17.72 29.91 -0.89
N ARG A 299 17.05 29.26 -1.86
CA ARG A 299 17.39 29.35 -3.28
C ARG A 299 17.33 30.79 -3.80
N ARG A 300 16.28 31.55 -3.44
CA ARG A 300 16.12 32.95 -3.87
C ARG A 300 17.08 33.90 -3.18
N ILE A 301 17.39 33.69 -1.89
CA ILE A 301 18.41 34.46 -1.18
C ILE A 301 19.80 34.20 -1.78
N ALA A 302 20.12 32.95 -2.13
CA ALA A 302 21.37 32.62 -2.83
C ALA A 302 21.45 33.27 -4.22
N ALA A 303 20.37 33.20 -5.01
CA ALA A 303 20.30 33.85 -6.32
C ALA A 303 20.43 35.38 -6.21
N PHE A 304 19.81 35.99 -5.19
CA PHE A 304 19.93 37.42 -4.91
C PHE A 304 21.36 37.80 -4.48
N SER A 305 21.99 36.99 -3.62
CA SER A 305 23.39 37.16 -3.22
C SER A 305 24.33 37.15 -4.44
N ALA A 306 24.14 36.20 -5.36
CA ALA A 306 24.90 36.12 -6.60
C ALA A 306 24.62 37.31 -7.55
N TRP A 307 23.36 37.77 -7.60
CA TRP A 307 23.01 38.97 -8.35
C TRP A 307 23.69 40.23 -7.78
N LEU A 308 23.78 40.37 -6.45
CA LEU A 308 24.52 41.48 -5.82
C LEU A 308 26.00 41.46 -6.17
N ASP A 309 26.61 40.28 -6.29
CA ASP A 309 27.99 40.14 -6.78
C ASP A 309 28.12 40.60 -8.23
N LEU A 310 27.16 40.21 -9.09
CA LEU A 310 27.12 40.63 -10.49
C LEU A 310 27.00 42.15 -10.63
N GLN A 311 26.28 42.80 -9.72
CA GLN A 311 26.17 44.26 -9.67
C GLN A 311 27.38 44.95 -9.02
N LEU A 312 28.43 44.20 -8.65
CA LEU A 312 29.60 44.73 -7.94
C LEU A 312 29.18 45.48 -6.65
N THR A 313 28.21 44.93 -5.92
CA THR A 313 27.76 45.50 -4.65
C THR A 313 28.89 45.43 -3.61
N GLY A 314 29.11 46.51 -2.85
CA GLY A 314 30.14 46.53 -1.82
C GLY A 314 29.98 45.37 -0.82
N PRO A 315 31.05 44.62 -0.47
CA PRO A 315 30.92 43.43 0.39
C PRO A 315 30.23 43.70 1.74
N SER A 316 30.52 44.86 2.35
CA SER A 316 29.87 45.28 3.60
C SER A 316 28.38 45.58 3.41
N ILE A 317 27.99 46.13 2.26
CA ILE A 317 26.59 46.44 1.91
C ILE A 317 25.83 45.14 1.66
N LYS A 318 26.40 44.24 0.84
CA LYS A 318 25.86 42.89 0.59
C LYS A 318 25.59 42.16 1.90
N HIS A 319 26.59 42.09 2.79
CA HIS A 319 26.45 41.42 4.09
C HIS A 319 25.30 42.00 4.91
N ALA A 320 25.20 43.33 5.00
CA ALA A 320 24.17 43.99 5.78
C ALA A 320 22.75 43.79 5.19
N ILE A 321 22.60 43.81 3.86
CA ILE A 321 21.32 43.53 3.19
C ILE A 321 20.90 42.07 3.39
N LEU A 322 21.82 41.11 3.26
CA LEU A 322 21.51 39.70 3.50
C LEU A 322 21.10 39.44 4.95
N GLN A 323 21.73 40.10 5.92
CA GLN A 323 21.34 40.01 7.33
C GLN A 323 19.93 40.56 7.58
N LEU A 324 19.52 41.64 6.90
CA LEU A 324 18.13 42.14 6.96
C LEU A 324 17.15 41.11 6.39
N LEU A 325 17.49 40.47 5.28
CA LEU A 325 16.64 39.45 4.66
C LEU A 325 16.53 38.18 5.52
N HIS A 326 17.60 37.79 6.22
CA HIS A 326 17.53 36.70 7.20
C HIS A 326 16.65 37.04 8.41
N GLY A 327 16.65 38.32 8.84
CA GLY A 327 15.78 38.84 9.90
C GLY A 327 14.28 38.77 9.60
N VAL A 328 13.87 38.57 8.34
CA VAL A 328 12.47 38.36 7.96
C VAL A 328 11.92 37.05 8.52
N ARG A 329 12.75 36.00 8.62
CA ARG A 329 12.32 34.66 9.08
C ARG A 329 12.75 34.35 10.51
N ALA A 330 13.74 35.07 11.04
CA ALA A 330 14.18 34.96 12.42
C ALA A 330 13.93 36.30 13.13
N PRO A 331 12.90 36.40 14.00
CA PRO A 331 12.52 37.67 14.65
C PRO A 331 13.56 38.21 15.65
N SER A 332 14.69 37.53 15.82
CA SER A 332 15.87 38.09 16.48
C SER A 332 16.46 39.20 15.60
N SER A 333 16.30 40.45 16.02
CA SER A 333 16.96 41.59 15.38
C SER A 333 18.44 41.30 15.16
N PRO A 334 18.99 41.46 13.93
CA PRO A 334 20.40 41.21 13.69
C PRO A 334 21.23 42.08 14.63
N SER A 335 22.16 41.48 15.36
CA SER A 335 22.99 42.22 16.30
C SER A 335 23.80 43.27 15.53
N LEU A 336 23.70 44.54 15.91
CA LEU A 336 24.51 45.62 15.34
C LEU A 336 26.03 45.32 15.39
N ARG A 337 26.45 44.40 16.28
CA ARG A 337 27.84 43.94 16.38
C ARG A 337 28.31 43.17 15.13
N THR A 338 27.42 42.43 14.47
CA THR A 338 27.75 41.66 13.26
C THR A 338 27.68 42.50 11.98
N ILE A 339 27.22 43.74 12.08
CA ILE A 339 27.14 44.69 10.97
C ILE A 339 28.40 45.56 10.93
N PRO A 340 29.10 45.64 9.77
CA PRO A 340 30.31 46.45 9.64
C PRO A 340 30.06 47.93 9.99
N PRO A 341 30.95 48.60 10.73
CA PRO A 341 30.73 49.98 11.18
C PRO A 341 30.42 50.97 10.05
N SER A 342 31.04 50.77 8.88
CA SER A 342 30.88 51.64 7.70
C SER A 342 29.45 51.69 7.14
N VAL A 343 28.64 50.66 7.39
CA VAL A 343 27.28 50.54 6.83
C VAL A 343 26.18 50.58 7.89
N ARG A 344 26.52 50.75 9.18
CA ARG A 344 25.53 50.68 10.28
C ARG A 344 24.45 51.75 10.18
N SER A 345 24.80 52.97 9.80
CA SER A 345 23.81 54.05 9.64
C SER A 345 22.79 53.72 8.54
N ALA A 346 23.25 53.15 7.42
CA ALA A 346 22.38 52.73 6.32
C ALA A 346 21.52 51.51 6.70
N PHE A 347 22.10 50.56 7.42
CA PHE A 347 21.38 49.42 7.98
C PHE A 347 20.25 49.86 8.92
N LEU A 348 20.52 50.77 9.86
CA LEU A 348 19.51 51.31 10.77
C LEU A 348 18.40 52.06 10.02
N ALA A 349 18.77 52.88 9.03
CA ALA A 349 17.78 53.57 8.19
C ALA A 349 16.89 52.58 7.43
N GLN A 350 17.44 51.47 6.95
CA GLN A 350 16.68 50.40 6.29
C GLN A 350 15.76 49.66 7.28
N GLN A 351 16.17 49.49 8.53
CA GLN A 351 15.30 48.91 9.56
C GLN A 351 14.07 49.78 9.86
N VAL A 352 14.19 51.11 9.76
CA VAL A 352 13.04 52.04 9.90
C VAL A 352 12.02 51.84 8.76
N ILE A 353 12.48 51.56 7.55
CA ILE A 353 11.61 51.21 6.40
C ILE A 353 10.92 49.85 6.63
N GLY A 354 11.56 48.98 7.41
CA GLY A 354 11.05 47.67 7.77
C GLY A 354 11.32 46.61 6.70
N TYR A 355 11.21 45.36 7.13
CA TYR A 355 11.47 44.17 6.31
C TYR A 355 10.55 44.06 5.10
N GLN A 356 9.27 44.36 5.28
CA GLN A 356 8.27 44.34 4.21
C GLN A 356 8.61 45.39 3.13
N GLY A 357 8.97 46.61 3.54
CA GLY A 357 9.36 47.66 2.59
C GLY A 357 10.59 47.27 1.79
N LEU A 358 11.58 46.63 2.41
CA LEU A 358 12.75 46.09 1.71
C LEU A 358 12.37 45.04 0.66
N LEU A 359 11.47 44.10 1.00
CA LEU A 359 10.99 43.08 0.05
C LEU A 359 10.19 43.66 -1.11
N GLU A 360 9.50 44.77 -0.88
CA GLU A 360 8.80 45.55 -1.92
C GLU A 360 9.74 46.45 -2.74
N GLY A 361 11.05 46.38 -2.51
CA GLY A 361 12.06 47.13 -3.26
C GLY A 361 12.34 48.54 -2.73
N ARG A 362 11.85 48.90 -1.53
CA ARG A 362 12.11 50.22 -0.92
C ARG A 362 13.46 50.19 -0.19
N ILE A 363 14.45 50.81 -0.82
CA ILE A 363 15.83 50.90 -0.32
C ILE A 363 16.07 52.27 0.34
N ALA A 364 16.74 52.26 1.50
CA ALA A 364 17.12 53.48 2.20
C ALA A 364 18.13 54.30 1.38
N LEU A 365 17.91 55.60 1.28
CA LEU A 365 18.78 56.52 0.51
C LEU A 365 20.23 56.51 1.01
N SER A 366 20.45 56.19 2.29
CA SER A 366 21.77 56.09 2.92
C SER A 366 22.66 54.98 2.35
N TRP A 367 22.12 54.01 1.60
CA TRP A 367 22.92 53.01 0.89
C TRP A 367 23.64 53.58 -0.33
N LEU A 368 23.05 54.58 -1.00
CA LEU A 368 23.52 55.13 -2.26
C LEU A 368 24.96 55.69 -2.20
N PRO A 369 25.31 56.60 -1.26
CA PRO A 369 26.67 57.14 -1.19
C PRO A 369 27.72 56.06 -0.86
N LEU A 370 27.35 55.05 -0.07
CA LEU A 370 28.25 53.95 0.31
C LEU A 370 28.55 53.04 -0.89
N GLN A 371 27.54 52.75 -1.70
CA GLN A 371 27.71 51.98 -2.92
C GLN A 371 28.49 52.76 -3.97
N GLN A 372 28.23 54.07 -4.13
CA GLN A 372 28.99 54.93 -5.02
C GLN A 372 30.47 54.98 -4.63
N GLN A 373 30.77 55.14 -3.34
CA GLN A 373 32.15 55.10 -2.83
C GLN A 373 32.84 53.76 -3.16
N HIS A 374 32.12 52.64 -3.11
CA HIS A 374 32.67 51.35 -3.51
C HIS A 374 32.96 51.28 -5.02
N TYR A 375 32.02 51.75 -5.86
CA TYR A 375 32.23 51.84 -7.30
C TYR A 375 33.43 52.70 -7.68
N ASP A 376 33.61 53.84 -7.02
CA ASP A 376 34.75 54.72 -7.28
C ASP A 376 36.07 54.02 -6.91
N LYS A 377 36.11 53.27 -5.80
CA LYS A 377 37.29 52.49 -5.40
C LYS A 377 37.67 51.41 -6.40
N ILE A 378 36.70 50.66 -6.92
CA ILE A 378 36.97 49.57 -7.87
C ILE A 378 37.19 50.06 -9.30
N ARG A 379 36.90 51.33 -9.61
CA ARG A 379 37.23 51.96 -10.90
C ARG A 379 38.65 52.53 -10.94
N CYS A 380 39.23 52.85 -9.78
CA CYS A 380 40.58 53.38 -9.64
C CYS A 380 41.66 52.28 -9.59
N HIS A 381 41.25 51.01 -9.60
CA HIS A 381 42.08 49.81 -9.73
C HIS A 381 41.70 49.10 -11.02
#